data_AF-A0A218WKW9-F1
#
_entry.id   AF-A0A218WKW9-F1
#
_cell.length_a   1.000
_cell.length_b   1.000
_cell.length_c   1.000
_cell.angle_alpha   90.00
_cell.angle_beta   90.00
_cell.angle_gamma   90.00
#
_symmetry.space_group_name_H-M   'P 1'
#
loop_
_entity.id
_entity.type
_entity.pdbx_description
1 polymer ?
#
loop_
_entity_poly.entity_id
_entity_poly.type
_entity_poly.pdbx_seq_one_letter_code
_entity_poly.pdbx_strand_id
1 'polypeptide(L)'
;MQEDVGIMKEMGLDVYRLSISWSRILPMGRISGGVNQKGVQYYNNLLNELLANGIQPFVTLFHWDLRQALEDEYGGFLSPLIAGDFRDHTELCFKEFGDRVKHWITLNEPWSYSVIGYAMGLSAPGRSSEWQHLNCTGGDSSTEPYLVAHNQILAHATAAKLYRETYQLIATGFALVLSDGVNVKGYFAWSLLDNFEWNSGYTIRFGINYVDYQNRPKKHPKHSAIWFKAFLRNQ
;
A
#
# COMPACT_ATOMS: atom_id res chain seq x y z
N MET A 1 -8.23 4.63 14.72
CA MET A 1 -7.92 5.87 13.97
C MET A 1 -7.37 6.94 14.90
N GLN A 2 -8.20 7.66 15.67
CA GLN A 2 -7.70 8.74 16.56
C GLN A 2 -6.65 8.24 17.56
N GLU A 3 -6.89 7.07 18.17
CA GLU A 3 -5.91 6.47 19.07
C GLU A 3 -4.57 6.15 18.37
N ASP A 4 -4.62 5.61 17.15
CA ASP A 4 -3.42 5.23 16.40
C ASP A 4 -2.61 6.47 15.99
N VAL A 5 -3.30 7.54 15.56
CA VAL A 5 -2.68 8.84 15.25
C VAL A 5 -2.14 9.50 16.53
N GLY A 6 -2.84 9.36 17.66
CA GLY A 6 -2.36 9.78 18.97
C GLY A 6 -1.03 9.14 19.33
N ILE A 7 -0.91 7.82 19.14
CA ILE A 7 0.35 7.08 19.34
C ILE A 7 1.45 7.63 18.41
N MET A 8 1.17 7.81 17.12
CA MET A 8 2.14 8.35 16.15
C MET A 8 2.67 9.73 16.59
N LYS A 9 1.77 10.62 17.01
CA LYS A 9 2.12 11.96 17.49
C LYS A 9 2.94 11.89 18.77
N GLU A 10 2.53 11.08 19.73
CA GLU A 10 3.27 10.89 20.97
C GLU A 10 4.69 10.36 20.74
N MET A 11 4.85 9.49 19.75
CA MET A 11 6.15 8.97 19.32
C MET A 11 7.01 10.01 18.60
N GLY A 12 6.43 11.09 18.08
CA GLY A 12 7.14 12.12 17.32
C GLY A 12 7.39 11.73 15.86
N LEU A 13 6.47 10.98 15.24
CA LEU A 13 6.59 10.63 13.82
C LEU A 13 6.22 11.84 12.95
N ASP A 14 7.06 12.17 11.96
CA ASP A 14 6.75 13.21 10.96
C ASP A 14 5.92 12.68 9.79
N VAL A 15 6.01 11.37 9.53
CA VAL A 15 5.45 10.75 8.33
C VAL A 15 4.76 9.43 8.69
N TYR A 16 3.61 9.17 8.08
CA TYR A 16 2.97 7.86 8.10
C TYR A 16 2.73 7.34 6.68
N ARG A 17 3.35 6.20 6.36
CA ARG A 17 3.10 5.48 5.11
C ARG A 17 1.91 4.54 5.30
N LEU A 18 0.85 4.75 4.50
CA LEU A 18 -0.35 3.92 4.48
C LEU A 18 -0.65 3.43 3.05
N SER A 19 -1.60 2.51 2.91
CA SER A 19 -2.19 2.15 1.62
C SER A 19 -3.66 2.53 1.56
N ILE A 20 -4.11 2.91 0.36
CA ILE A 20 -5.54 3.02 0.05
C ILE A 20 -5.95 1.70 -0.58
N SER A 21 -6.89 1.02 0.07
CA SER A 21 -7.40 -0.24 -0.46
C SER A 21 -8.28 -0.01 -1.69
N TRP A 22 -7.86 -0.56 -2.82
CA TRP A 22 -8.58 -0.50 -4.10
C TRP A 22 -9.97 -1.12 -3.96
N SER A 23 -10.03 -2.34 -3.42
CA SER A 23 -11.30 -3.04 -3.21
C SER A 23 -12.28 -2.31 -2.29
N ARG A 24 -11.79 -1.44 -1.39
CA ARG A 24 -12.64 -0.63 -0.52
C ARG A 24 -13.31 0.52 -1.25
N ILE A 25 -12.57 1.25 -2.09
CA ILE A 25 -13.09 2.45 -2.77
C ILE A 25 -13.78 2.13 -4.09
N LEU A 26 -13.38 1.04 -4.76
CA LEU A 26 -14.04 0.47 -5.94
C LEU A 26 -14.41 -1.00 -5.65
N PRO A 27 -15.60 -1.25 -5.06
CA PRO A 27 -16.03 -2.60 -4.67
C PRO A 27 -16.14 -3.58 -5.83
N MET A 28 -16.23 -3.12 -7.07
CA MET A 28 -16.24 -3.96 -8.28
C MET A 28 -14.93 -3.86 -9.07
N GLY A 29 -13.89 -3.27 -8.51
CA GLY A 29 -12.60 -3.02 -9.17
C GLY A 29 -12.60 -1.83 -10.14
N ARG A 30 -13.76 -1.44 -10.68
CA ARG A 30 -13.89 -0.35 -11.66
C ARG A 30 -14.84 0.76 -11.23
N ILE A 31 -14.62 1.96 -11.76
CA ILE A 31 -15.49 3.12 -11.58
C ILE A 31 -16.91 2.84 -12.09
N SER A 32 -17.04 2.11 -13.21
CA SER A 32 -18.33 1.72 -13.79
C SER A 32 -19.20 0.88 -12.83
N GLY A 33 -18.58 0.14 -11.91
CA GLY A 33 -19.29 -0.59 -10.85
C GLY A 33 -19.61 0.23 -9.61
N GLY A 34 -19.35 1.55 -9.64
CA GLY A 34 -19.65 2.50 -8.58
C GLY A 34 -18.51 2.75 -7.60
N VAL A 35 -18.41 4.00 -7.13
CA VAL A 35 -17.47 4.42 -6.10
C VAL A 35 -18.10 4.28 -4.71
N ASN A 36 -17.42 3.61 -3.79
CA ASN A 36 -17.85 3.52 -2.40
C ASN A 36 -17.48 4.79 -1.63
N GLN A 37 -18.41 5.74 -1.59
CA GLN A 37 -18.24 7.02 -0.91
C GLN A 37 -17.95 6.90 0.59
N LYS A 38 -18.44 5.85 1.27
CA LYS A 38 -18.07 5.61 2.68
C LYS A 38 -16.59 5.22 2.83
N GLY A 39 -16.07 4.46 1.86
CA GLY A 39 -14.64 4.13 1.78
C GLY A 39 -13.78 5.37 1.54
N VAL A 40 -14.20 6.24 0.62
CA VAL A 40 -13.55 7.53 0.36
C VAL A 40 -13.57 8.42 1.61
N GLN A 41 -14.73 8.54 2.27
CA GLN A 41 -14.88 9.32 3.49
C GLN A 41 -13.98 8.82 4.63
N TYR A 42 -13.79 7.50 4.75
CA TYR A 42 -12.88 6.92 5.73
C TYR A 42 -11.44 7.43 5.53
N TYR A 43 -10.92 7.38 4.30
CA TYR A 43 -9.57 7.88 4.01
C TYR A 43 -9.50 9.40 4.18
N ASN A 44 -10.53 10.15 3.79
CA ASN A 44 -10.59 11.59 4.05
C ASN A 44 -10.45 11.91 5.54
N ASN A 45 -11.18 11.20 6.39
CA ASN A 45 -11.11 11.41 7.84
C ASN A 45 -9.71 11.06 8.39
N LEU A 46 -9.10 9.96 7.91
CA LEU A 46 -7.75 9.56 8.32
C LEU A 46 -6.69 10.58 7.89
N LEU A 47 -6.73 11.04 6.64
CA LEU A 47 -5.80 12.04 6.11
C LEU A 47 -5.92 13.37 6.87
N ASN A 48 -7.15 13.80 7.15
CA ASN A 48 -7.40 15.02 7.93
C ASN A 48 -6.85 14.87 9.36
N GLU A 49 -7.06 13.72 10.00
CA GLU A 49 -6.55 13.46 11.35
C GLU A 49 -5.01 13.43 11.39
N LEU A 50 -4.35 12.83 10.40
CA LEU A 50 -2.89 12.83 10.29
C LEU A 50 -2.35 14.26 10.17
N LEU A 51 -2.90 15.05 9.24
CA LEU A 51 -2.47 16.43 9.00
C LEU A 51 -2.76 17.36 10.19
N ALA A 52 -3.90 17.20 10.86
CA ALA A 52 -4.23 17.96 12.07
C ALA A 52 -3.23 17.70 13.21
N ASN A 53 -2.50 16.58 13.15
CA ASN A 53 -1.46 16.21 14.10
C ASN A 53 -0.04 16.40 13.55
N GLY A 54 0.12 17.10 12.41
CA GLY A 54 1.42 17.41 11.81
C GLY A 54 2.10 16.22 11.11
N ILE A 55 1.39 15.10 10.91
CA ILE A 55 1.94 13.89 10.31
C ILE A 55 1.63 13.88 8.81
N GLN A 56 2.67 13.82 7.98
CA GLN A 56 2.52 13.79 6.53
C GLN A 56 2.11 12.40 6.02
N PRO A 57 1.06 12.29 5.19
CA PRO A 57 0.65 11.01 4.61
C PRO A 57 1.49 10.67 3.37
N PHE A 58 2.09 9.48 3.38
CA PHE A 58 2.69 8.84 2.20
C PHE A 58 1.79 7.69 1.78
N VAL A 59 1.22 7.74 0.58
CA VAL A 59 0.14 6.81 0.19
C VAL A 59 0.62 5.82 -0.85
N THR A 60 0.43 4.53 -0.56
CA THR A 60 0.60 3.43 -1.49
C THR A 60 -0.72 3.11 -2.17
N LEU A 61 -0.76 3.07 -3.51
CA LEU A 61 -1.99 2.90 -4.30
C LEU A 61 -2.40 1.44 -4.48
N PHE A 62 -1.45 0.51 -4.39
CA PHE A 62 -1.70 -0.93 -4.41
C PHE A 62 -0.81 -1.66 -3.42
N HIS A 63 -1.44 -2.44 -2.54
CA HIS A 63 -0.74 -3.24 -1.54
C HIS A 63 -1.33 -4.65 -1.52
N TRP A 64 -1.28 -5.31 -2.68
CA TRP A 64 -1.67 -6.71 -2.90
C TRP A 64 -3.15 -7.00 -2.66
N ASP A 65 -3.99 -5.97 -2.67
CA ASP A 65 -5.41 -6.03 -2.32
C ASP A 65 -6.31 -5.99 -3.57
N LEU A 66 -5.88 -6.69 -4.62
CA LEU A 66 -6.60 -6.73 -5.89
C LEU A 66 -8.01 -7.30 -5.66
N ARG A 67 -8.99 -6.70 -6.33
CA ARG A 67 -10.38 -7.13 -6.19
C ARG A 67 -10.59 -8.46 -6.94
N GLN A 68 -11.17 -9.44 -6.25
CA GLN A 68 -11.53 -10.75 -6.83
C GLN A 68 -12.27 -10.66 -8.17
N ALA A 69 -13.16 -9.67 -8.37
CA ALA A 69 -13.90 -9.52 -9.63
C ALA A 69 -12.98 -9.33 -10.85
N LEU A 70 -11.83 -8.66 -10.70
CA LEU A 70 -10.86 -8.48 -11.79
C LEU A 70 -10.02 -9.76 -11.99
N GLU A 71 -9.75 -10.49 -10.91
CA GLU A 71 -9.11 -11.81 -10.98
C GLU A 71 -10.00 -12.81 -11.72
N ASP A 72 -11.30 -12.86 -11.38
CA ASP A 72 -12.26 -13.77 -11.99
C ASP A 72 -12.51 -13.46 -13.48
N GLU A 73 -12.53 -12.17 -13.85
CA GLU A 73 -12.86 -11.75 -15.21
C GLU A 73 -11.71 -11.98 -16.21
N TYR A 74 -10.47 -11.69 -15.81
CA TYR A 74 -9.34 -11.74 -16.74
C TYR A 74 -8.00 -12.17 -16.09
N GLY A 75 -8.01 -12.66 -14.86
CA GLY A 75 -6.79 -13.10 -14.15
C GLY A 75 -5.95 -11.96 -13.57
N GLY A 76 -6.56 -10.80 -13.35
CA GLY A 76 -5.90 -9.69 -12.65
C GLY A 76 -4.61 -9.25 -13.35
N PHE A 77 -3.49 -9.30 -12.62
CA PHE A 77 -2.19 -8.88 -13.17
C PHE A 77 -1.62 -9.85 -14.24
N LEU A 78 -2.25 -10.99 -14.53
CA LEU A 78 -1.89 -11.80 -15.70
C LEU A 78 -2.28 -11.11 -17.02
N SER A 79 -3.23 -10.18 -16.99
CA SER A 79 -3.74 -9.50 -18.18
C SER A 79 -3.24 -8.07 -18.30
N PRO A 80 -2.93 -7.58 -19.52
CA PRO A 80 -2.59 -6.17 -19.74
C PRO A 80 -3.77 -5.22 -19.47
N LEU A 81 -5.01 -5.71 -19.40
CA LEU A 81 -6.20 -4.91 -19.10
C LEU A 81 -6.11 -4.23 -17.72
N ILE A 82 -5.37 -4.84 -16.78
CA ILE A 82 -5.20 -4.30 -15.43
C ILE A 82 -4.60 -2.90 -15.41
N ALA A 83 -3.77 -2.54 -16.41
CA ALA A 83 -3.15 -1.23 -16.46
C ALA A 83 -4.18 -0.10 -16.64
N GLY A 84 -5.26 -0.37 -17.38
CA GLY A 84 -6.39 0.56 -17.56
C GLY A 84 -7.20 0.71 -16.28
N ASP A 85 -7.58 -0.42 -15.67
CA ASP A 85 -8.35 -0.40 -14.41
C ASP A 85 -7.55 0.23 -13.26
N PHE A 86 -6.24 -0.04 -13.21
CA PHE A 86 -5.35 0.59 -12.23
C PHE A 86 -5.22 2.10 -12.48
N ARG A 87 -5.12 2.54 -13.74
CA ARG A 87 -5.12 3.97 -14.08
C ARG A 87 -6.36 4.66 -13.53
N ASP A 88 -7.53 4.10 -13.76
CA ASP A 88 -8.81 4.69 -13.30
C ASP A 88 -8.88 4.76 -11.76
N HIS A 89 -8.44 3.71 -11.07
CA HIS A 89 -8.28 3.71 -9.61
C HIS A 89 -7.32 4.80 -9.13
N THR A 90 -6.15 4.93 -9.78
CA THR A 90 -5.18 5.97 -9.41
C THR A 90 -5.71 7.37 -9.67
N GLU A 91 -6.44 7.59 -10.77
CA GLU A 91 -7.04 8.87 -11.10
C GLU A 91 -8.08 9.29 -10.05
N LEU A 92 -8.93 8.34 -9.62
CA LEU A 92 -9.87 8.57 -8.53
C LEU A 92 -9.12 8.97 -7.24
N CYS A 93 -8.07 8.24 -6.87
CA CYS A 93 -7.27 8.57 -5.69
C CYS A 93 -6.64 9.98 -5.78
N PHE A 94 -6.09 10.35 -6.94
CA PHE A 94 -5.51 11.67 -7.14
C PHE A 94 -6.56 12.78 -7.06
N LYS A 95 -7.77 12.57 -7.59
CA LYS A 95 -8.88 13.53 -7.49
C LYS A 95 -9.37 13.71 -6.06
N GLU A 96 -9.57 12.61 -5.35
CA GLU A 96 -10.19 12.63 -4.01
C GLU A 96 -9.22 13.06 -2.91
N PHE A 97 -7.92 12.75 -3.05
CA PHE A 97 -6.95 12.90 -1.95
C PHE A 97 -5.71 13.72 -2.33
N GLY A 98 -5.50 14.04 -3.61
CA GLY A 98 -4.30 14.75 -4.09
C GLY A 98 -4.19 16.20 -3.58
N ASP A 99 -5.27 16.77 -3.07
CA ASP A 99 -5.25 18.07 -2.39
C ASP A 99 -4.38 18.03 -1.12
N ARG A 100 -4.40 16.90 -0.39
CA ARG A 100 -3.68 16.67 0.87
C ARG A 100 -2.46 15.75 0.75
N VAL A 101 -2.48 14.78 -0.16
CA VAL A 101 -1.40 13.79 -0.34
C VAL A 101 -0.45 14.23 -1.44
N LYS A 102 0.83 14.40 -1.08
CA LYS A 102 1.89 14.85 -2.01
C LYS A 102 2.93 13.77 -2.33
N HIS A 103 2.92 12.66 -1.61
CA HIS A 103 3.85 11.56 -1.78
C HIS A 103 3.10 10.26 -2.08
N TRP A 104 3.27 9.78 -3.31
CA TRP A 104 2.56 8.62 -3.84
C TRP A 104 3.54 7.50 -4.16
N ILE A 105 3.20 6.29 -3.75
CA ILE A 105 3.86 5.04 -4.11
C ILE A 105 2.85 4.22 -4.91
N THR A 106 3.19 3.83 -6.13
CA THR A 106 2.26 3.05 -6.98
C THR A 106 2.00 1.65 -6.43
N LEU A 107 3.05 0.82 -6.30
CA LEU A 107 2.96 -0.58 -5.93
C LEU A 107 3.86 -0.87 -4.72
N ASN A 108 3.36 -1.63 -3.73
CA ASN A 108 4.21 -2.22 -2.70
C ASN A 108 4.83 -3.53 -3.20
N GLU A 109 6.16 -3.66 -3.05
CA GLU A 109 6.89 -4.92 -3.22
C GLU A 109 6.41 -5.80 -4.41
N PRO A 110 6.54 -5.31 -5.65
CA PRO A 110 6.03 -5.99 -6.84
C PRO A 110 6.63 -7.39 -7.04
N TRP A 111 7.90 -7.58 -6.68
CA TRP A 111 8.55 -8.89 -6.71
C TRP A 111 7.84 -9.90 -5.80
N SER A 112 7.58 -9.52 -4.55
CA SER A 112 6.92 -10.38 -3.57
C SER A 112 5.53 -10.78 -4.04
N TYR A 113 4.73 -9.83 -4.57
CA TYR A 113 3.42 -10.13 -5.14
C TYR A 113 3.51 -11.16 -6.28
N SER A 114 4.43 -10.95 -7.21
CA SER A 114 4.61 -11.81 -8.40
C SER A 114 5.08 -13.21 -8.02
N VAL A 115 6.10 -13.32 -7.16
CA VAL A 115 6.71 -14.60 -6.82
C VAL A 115 5.87 -15.40 -5.82
N ILE A 116 5.41 -14.76 -4.74
CA ILE A 116 4.69 -15.46 -3.69
C ILE A 116 3.28 -15.87 -4.18
N GLY A 117 2.66 -15.06 -5.04
CA GLY A 117 1.33 -15.31 -5.60
C GLY A 117 1.29 -16.26 -6.81
N TYR A 118 2.29 -16.21 -7.70
CA TYR A 118 2.26 -16.89 -9.00
C TYR A 118 3.42 -17.88 -9.25
N ALA A 119 4.39 -18.00 -8.34
CA ALA A 119 5.45 -19.01 -8.39
C ALA A 119 5.42 -20.00 -7.22
N MET A 120 5.17 -19.48 -6.01
CA MET A 120 5.13 -20.28 -4.79
C MET A 120 3.71 -20.67 -4.39
N GLY A 121 2.69 -20.01 -4.95
CA GLY A 121 1.29 -20.24 -4.60
C GLY A 121 0.94 -20.05 -3.12
N LEU A 122 1.79 -19.34 -2.37
CA LEU A 122 1.62 -19.16 -0.93
C LEU A 122 0.66 -18.03 -0.60
N SER A 123 0.55 -17.02 -1.46
CA SER A 123 -0.38 -15.90 -1.31
C SER A 123 -1.39 -15.90 -2.45
N ALA A 124 -2.51 -15.19 -2.29
CA ALA A 124 -3.49 -15.01 -3.36
C ALA A 124 -2.81 -14.47 -4.66
N PRO A 125 -3.17 -14.99 -5.84
CA PRO A 125 -4.26 -15.95 -6.10
C PRO A 125 -3.92 -17.44 -5.87
N GLY A 126 -2.71 -17.75 -5.37
CA GLY A 126 -2.32 -19.11 -5.02
C GLY A 126 -2.06 -19.98 -6.25
N ARG A 127 -1.30 -19.43 -7.20
CA ARG A 127 -0.97 -20.06 -8.48
C ARG A 127 0.46 -20.59 -8.49
N SER A 128 0.65 -21.77 -9.06
CA SER A 128 1.96 -22.40 -9.25
C SER A 128 1.91 -23.51 -10.29
N SER A 129 3.07 -24.00 -10.73
CA SER A 129 3.14 -25.13 -11.65
C SER A 129 2.75 -26.44 -10.98
N GLU A 130 2.03 -27.30 -11.72
CA GLU A 130 1.53 -28.60 -11.23
C GLU A 130 2.64 -29.49 -10.66
N TRP A 131 3.83 -29.49 -11.28
CA TRP A 131 4.99 -30.30 -10.87
C TRP A 131 5.53 -29.95 -9.48
N GLN A 132 5.14 -28.81 -8.90
CA GLN A 132 5.54 -28.42 -7.55
C GLN A 132 4.65 -29.06 -6.46
N HIS A 133 3.50 -29.65 -6.82
CA HIS A 133 2.57 -30.33 -5.90
C HIS A 133 2.08 -29.46 -4.72
N LEU A 134 1.92 -28.15 -4.94
CA LEU A 134 1.60 -27.16 -3.89
C LEU A 134 0.09 -26.94 -3.64
N ASN A 135 -0.79 -27.82 -4.13
CA ASN A 135 -2.26 -27.70 -4.04
C ASN A 135 -2.78 -26.30 -4.46
N CYS A 136 -2.23 -25.79 -5.56
CA CYS A 136 -2.55 -24.47 -6.11
C CYS A 136 -3.73 -24.51 -7.08
N THR A 137 -4.29 -23.34 -7.40
CA THR A 137 -5.42 -23.19 -8.33
C THR A 137 -5.04 -23.39 -9.81
N GLY A 138 -3.77 -23.74 -10.07
CA GLY A 138 -3.16 -23.91 -11.39
C GLY A 138 -2.08 -22.85 -11.67
N GLY A 139 -1.55 -22.85 -12.90
CA GLY A 139 -0.64 -21.83 -13.40
C GLY A 139 0.72 -22.37 -13.86
N ASP A 140 1.62 -21.44 -14.17
CA ASP A 140 2.97 -21.74 -14.64
C ASP A 140 4.00 -20.80 -14.01
N SER A 141 4.74 -21.33 -13.03
CA SER A 141 5.76 -20.60 -12.27
C SER A 141 6.98 -20.21 -13.09
N SER A 142 7.13 -20.74 -14.30
CA SER A 142 8.20 -20.33 -15.23
C SER A 142 7.84 -19.12 -16.09
N THR A 143 6.55 -18.77 -16.19
CA THR A 143 6.07 -17.71 -17.10
C THR A 143 5.23 -16.65 -16.39
N GLU A 144 4.28 -17.04 -15.52
CA GLU A 144 3.32 -16.13 -14.88
C GLU A 144 3.96 -15.02 -14.04
N PRO A 145 5.00 -15.28 -13.22
CA PRO A 145 5.65 -14.21 -12.46
C PRO A 145 6.21 -13.09 -13.36
N TYR A 146 6.69 -13.44 -14.56
CA TYR A 146 7.19 -12.46 -15.52
C TYR A 146 6.06 -11.67 -16.19
N LEU A 147 4.93 -12.33 -16.50
CA LEU A 147 3.74 -11.67 -17.03
C LEU A 147 3.15 -10.68 -16.02
N VAL A 148 3.04 -11.10 -14.75
CA VAL A 148 2.57 -10.26 -13.65
C VAL A 148 3.50 -9.06 -13.45
N ALA A 149 4.82 -9.29 -13.38
CA ALA A 149 5.79 -8.22 -13.25
C ALA A 149 5.73 -7.23 -14.44
N HIS A 150 5.56 -7.74 -15.67
CA HIS A 150 5.41 -6.90 -16.86
C HIS A 150 4.17 -5.99 -16.76
N ASN A 151 3.01 -6.55 -16.42
CA ASN A 151 1.77 -5.77 -16.30
C ASN A 151 1.81 -4.81 -15.10
N GLN A 152 2.51 -5.17 -14.01
CA GLN A 152 2.80 -4.24 -12.91
C GLN A 152 3.65 -3.04 -13.37
N ILE A 153 4.65 -3.26 -14.22
CA ILE A 153 5.45 -2.16 -14.80
C ILE A 153 4.57 -1.27 -15.69
N LEU A 154 3.70 -1.85 -16.52
CA LEU A 154 2.76 -1.09 -17.34
C LEU A 154 1.77 -0.28 -16.50
N ALA A 155 1.22 -0.88 -15.43
CA ALA A 155 0.32 -0.20 -14.49
C ALA A 155 1.04 0.96 -13.78
N HIS A 156 2.27 0.73 -13.29
CA HIS A 156 3.11 1.77 -12.72
C HIS A 156 3.35 2.93 -13.70
N ALA A 157 3.82 2.61 -14.92
CA ALA A 157 4.13 3.60 -15.93
C ALA A 157 2.90 4.43 -16.32
N THR A 158 1.74 3.80 -16.41
CA THR A 158 0.47 4.46 -16.73
C THR A 158 0.05 5.44 -15.62
N ALA A 159 0.12 5.02 -14.35
CA ALA A 159 -0.18 5.89 -13.22
C ALA A 159 0.83 7.04 -13.08
N ALA A 160 2.12 6.76 -13.28
CA ALA A 160 3.17 7.77 -13.25
C ALA A 160 2.99 8.80 -14.37
N LYS A 161 2.69 8.36 -15.59
CA LYS A 161 2.39 9.24 -16.72
C LYS A 161 1.20 10.14 -16.42
N LEU A 162 0.08 9.57 -15.96
CA LEU A 162 -1.12 10.32 -15.56
C LEU A 162 -0.79 11.40 -14.52
N TYR A 163 -0.04 11.04 -13.46
CA TYR A 163 0.35 12.00 -12.44
C TYR A 163 1.17 13.15 -13.03
N ARG A 164 2.19 12.87 -13.84
CA ARG A 164 3.08 13.88 -14.44
C ARG A 164 2.33 14.84 -15.35
N GLU A 165 1.47 14.31 -16.21
CA GLU A 165 0.79 15.09 -17.25
C GLU A 165 -0.40 15.89 -16.69
N THR A 166 -1.08 15.40 -15.66
CA THR A 166 -2.33 16.02 -15.17
C THR A 166 -2.19 16.69 -13.81
N TYR A 167 -1.39 16.14 -12.90
CA TYR A 167 -1.37 16.55 -11.49
C TYR A 167 -0.06 17.21 -11.05
N GLN A 168 1.07 16.88 -11.68
CA GLN A 168 2.38 17.44 -11.32
C GLN A 168 2.55 18.89 -11.80
N LEU A 169 1.92 19.28 -12.91
CA LEU A 169 1.99 20.67 -13.42
C LEU A 169 1.35 21.69 -12.46
N ILE A 170 0.53 21.24 -11.51
CA ILE A 170 -0.04 22.09 -10.45
C ILE A 170 0.96 22.26 -9.27
N ALA A 171 2.01 21.43 -9.19
CA ALA A 171 2.89 21.31 -8.02
C ALA A 171 4.34 21.81 -8.22
N THR A 172 4.70 22.41 -9.36
CA THR A 172 6.11 22.73 -9.63
C THR A 172 6.57 24.03 -8.99
N GLY A 173 7.39 23.86 -7.96
CA GLY A 173 8.49 24.75 -7.63
C GLY A 173 9.44 24.03 -6.69
N PHE A 174 10.34 23.18 -7.22
CA PHE A 174 11.68 22.86 -6.69
C PHE A 174 12.32 21.76 -7.56
N ALA A 175 13.29 22.15 -8.39
CA ALA A 175 14.26 21.22 -8.97
C ALA A 175 15.40 21.08 -7.96
N LEU A 176 15.58 19.88 -7.40
CA LEU A 176 16.70 19.59 -6.50
C LEU A 176 17.95 19.28 -7.33
N VAL A 177 18.95 20.15 -7.23
CA VAL A 177 20.34 19.87 -7.61
C VAL A 177 20.84 18.75 -6.69
N LEU A 178 21.15 17.59 -7.27
CA LEU A 178 21.78 16.48 -6.54
C LEU A 178 23.28 16.77 -6.48
N SER A 179 23.80 16.93 -5.25
CA SER A 179 25.23 16.85 -4.95
C SER A 179 25.63 15.39 -4.76
N ASP A 180 26.91 15.07 -4.95
CA ASP A 180 27.51 13.71 -4.96
C ASP A 180 27.49 12.98 -3.60
N GLY A 181 26.31 12.82 -2.98
CA GLY A 181 26.11 12.09 -1.72
C GLY A 181 24.79 11.31 -1.69
N VAL A 182 24.74 10.26 -0.88
CA VAL A 182 23.51 9.48 -0.68
C VAL A 182 22.51 10.28 0.17
N ASN A 183 21.38 10.66 -0.42
CA ASN A 183 20.37 11.50 0.21
C ASN A 183 19.28 10.65 0.88
N VAL A 184 19.57 10.09 2.07
CA VAL A 184 18.58 9.35 2.87
C VAL A 184 17.56 10.33 3.46
N LYS A 185 16.30 10.26 2.99
CA LYS A 185 15.22 11.19 3.38
C LYS A 185 14.38 10.74 4.58
N GLY A 186 14.44 9.47 4.95
CA GLY A 186 13.65 8.93 6.05
C GLY A 186 13.68 7.40 6.10
N TYR A 187 13.05 6.85 7.12
CA TYR A 187 12.95 5.40 7.38
C TYR A 187 11.51 5.05 7.77
N PHE A 188 10.95 4.02 7.14
CA PHE A 188 9.64 3.47 7.48
C PHE A 188 9.81 2.16 8.24
N ALA A 189 9.55 2.16 9.54
CA ALA A 189 9.50 0.93 10.31
C ALA A 189 8.24 0.12 9.94
N TRP A 190 8.42 -1.14 9.52
CA TRP A 190 7.32 -2.12 9.55
C TRP A 190 7.31 -2.76 10.95
N SER A 191 6.35 -2.44 11.81
CA SER A 191 5.19 -1.55 11.63
C SER A 191 4.90 -0.76 12.92
N LEU A 192 3.96 0.19 12.88
CA LEU A 192 3.55 0.90 14.11
C LEU A 192 2.91 -0.05 15.13
N LEU A 193 1.99 -0.89 14.68
CA LEU A 193 1.21 -1.83 15.49
C LEU A 193 1.38 -3.25 14.96
N ASP A 194 1.30 -4.24 15.86
CA ASP A 194 1.12 -5.63 15.44
C ASP A 194 -0.11 -5.72 14.53
N ASN A 195 0.03 -6.38 13.38
CA ASN A 195 -1.01 -6.44 12.36
C ASN A 195 -1.16 -7.87 11.81
N PHE A 196 -2.00 -8.04 10.79
CA PHE A 196 -2.22 -9.33 10.15
C PHE A 196 -1.11 -9.60 9.12
N GLU A 197 -0.21 -10.52 9.42
CA GLU A 197 0.99 -10.82 8.61
C GLU A 197 0.69 -11.89 7.55
N TRP A 198 -0.27 -11.59 6.68
CA TRP A 198 -0.65 -12.42 5.53
C TRP A 198 -0.92 -13.88 5.92
N ASN A 199 -0.20 -14.83 5.32
CA ASN A 199 -0.38 -16.26 5.54
C ASN A 199 -0.03 -16.71 6.97
N SER A 200 0.69 -15.87 7.72
CA SER A 200 1.02 -16.13 9.13
C SER A 200 -0.09 -15.66 10.08
N GLY A 201 -1.10 -14.96 9.58
CA GLY A 201 -2.18 -14.38 10.38
C GLY A 201 -1.65 -13.48 11.50
N TYR A 202 -2.20 -13.62 12.70
CA TYR A 202 -1.81 -12.82 13.88
C TYR A 202 -0.71 -13.47 14.74
N THR A 203 -0.05 -14.52 14.23
CA THR A 203 0.97 -15.26 14.99
C THR A 203 2.31 -14.53 15.03
N ILE A 204 2.66 -13.81 13.96
CA ILE A 204 3.86 -12.97 13.86
C ILE A 204 3.52 -11.53 14.25
N ARG A 205 4.40 -10.89 15.03
CA ARG A 205 4.13 -9.61 15.72
C ARG A 205 5.27 -8.60 15.54
N PHE A 206 5.34 -7.99 14.36
CA PHE A 206 6.40 -7.04 13.98
C PHE A 206 6.21 -5.61 14.48
N GLY A 207 5.01 -5.27 14.97
CA GLY A 207 4.73 -3.91 15.40
C GLY A 207 5.62 -3.47 16.54
N ILE A 208 6.07 -2.22 16.53
CA ILE A 208 6.79 -1.64 17.66
C ILE A 208 5.86 -1.43 18.87
N ASN A 209 4.54 -1.41 18.66
CA ASN A 209 3.53 -1.54 19.69
C ASN A 209 2.80 -2.89 19.57
N TYR A 210 2.74 -3.61 20.69
CA TYR A 210 1.97 -4.85 20.81
C TYR A 210 0.46 -4.57 20.81
N VAL A 211 -0.32 -5.43 20.15
CA VAL A 211 -1.79 -5.35 20.14
C VAL A 211 -2.40 -6.60 20.77
N ASP A 212 -3.22 -6.42 21.82
CA ASP A 212 -4.01 -7.50 22.40
C ASP A 212 -5.30 -7.73 21.59
N TYR A 213 -5.39 -8.83 20.84
CA TYR A 213 -6.54 -9.10 19.99
C TYR A 213 -7.77 -9.66 20.73
N GLN A 214 -7.66 -10.02 22.02
CA GLN A 214 -8.69 -10.81 22.69
C GLN A 214 -9.87 -9.96 23.22
N ASN A 215 -9.69 -8.67 23.56
CA ASN A 215 -10.78 -7.81 24.07
C ASN A 215 -10.46 -6.30 23.95
N ARG A 216 -11.19 -5.56 23.07
CA ARG A 216 -10.99 -4.11 22.77
C ARG A 216 -9.50 -3.76 22.62
N PRO A 217 -8.94 -3.87 21.40
CA PRO A 217 -7.51 -4.06 21.22
C PRO A 217 -6.67 -3.00 21.91
N LYS A 218 -6.10 -3.38 23.06
CA LYS A 218 -5.19 -2.53 23.83
C LYS A 218 -3.82 -2.55 23.19
N LYS A 219 -3.19 -1.37 23.16
CA LYS A 219 -1.87 -1.17 22.55
C LYS A 219 -0.86 -0.93 23.65
N HIS A 220 0.24 -1.67 23.59
CA HIS A 220 1.31 -1.60 24.58
C HIS A 220 2.64 -1.32 23.88
N PRO A 221 3.37 -0.24 24.23
CA PRO A 221 4.66 0.04 23.61
C PRO A 221 5.68 -1.04 23.98
N LYS A 222 6.38 -1.59 22.98
CA LYS A 222 7.54 -2.47 23.20
C LYS A 222 8.78 -1.62 23.49
N HIS A 223 9.87 -2.25 23.94
CA HIS A 223 11.15 -1.56 24.16
C HIS A 223 11.62 -0.78 22.93
N SER A 224 11.38 -1.31 21.72
CA SER A 224 11.67 -0.63 20.46
C SER A 224 10.88 0.68 20.30
N ALA A 225 9.59 0.72 20.67
CA ALA A 225 8.80 1.96 20.61
C ALA A 225 9.31 3.02 21.60
N ILE A 226 9.69 2.60 22.82
CA ILE A 226 10.26 3.50 23.83
C ILE A 226 11.58 4.10 23.34
N TRP A 227 12.47 3.24 22.83
CA TRP A 227 13.75 3.67 22.29
C TRP A 227 13.57 4.58 21.07
N PHE A 228 12.71 4.22 20.12
CA PHE A 228 12.48 4.98 18.89
C PHE A 228 11.91 6.38 19.19
N LYS A 229 10.97 6.46 20.14
CA LYS A 229 10.43 7.73 20.65
C LYS A 229 11.53 8.61 21.27
N ALA A 230 12.43 8.04 22.06
CA ALA A 230 13.55 8.78 22.65
C ALA A 230 14.54 9.26 21.56
N PHE A 231 14.84 8.40 20.58
CA PHE A 231 15.70 8.73 19.45
C PHE A 231 15.16 9.92 18.64
N LEU A 232 13.86 9.91 18.31
CA LEU A 232 13.24 10.99 17.53
C LEU A 232 13.15 12.32 18.29
N ARG A 233 13.04 12.29 19.62
CA ARG A 233 12.95 13.49 20.46
C ARG A 233 14.29 14.13 20.81
N ASN A 234 15.39 13.40 20.63
CA ASN A 234 16.75 13.88 20.87
C ASN A 234 17.39 14.45 19.59
N GLN A 235 16.59 14.75 18.56
CA GLN A 235 17.00 15.45 17.35
C GLN A 235 16.70 16.95 17.43
#